data_AF-A0A7J3F322-F1
#
_entry.id   AF-A0A7J3F322-F1
#
_cell.length_a   1.000
_cell.length_b   1.000
_cell.length_c   1.000
_cell.angle_alpha   90.00
_cell.angle_beta   90.00
_cell.angle_gamma   90.00
#
_symmetry.space_group_name_H-M   'P 1'
#
loop_
_entity.id
_entity.type
_entity.pdbx_description
1 polymer ?
#
loop_
_entity_poly.entity_id
_entity_poly.type
_entity_poly.pdbx_seq_one_letter_code
_entity_poly.pdbx_strand_id
1 'polypeptide(L)'
;MSDSEKMNALDFVINVLREHEKNLDALIGRLEEILSGLPTTVAEEEEIEEKAEEAKREAKAARVPVNILCESWSDFKDACSGAEIIAFNHNGVLSIKALHGNIIYEYREALPTHAGNLQCGVPVRFQTNLDAAEIKKVLSRELNVPESRIIRGEIHFSK
;
A
#
# COMPACT_ATOMS: atom_id res chain seq x y z
N MET A 1 70.47 16.22 28.00
CA MET A 1 69.94 16.86 26.79
C MET A 1 70.27 18.33 26.85
N SER A 2 70.99 18.79 25.83
CA SER A 2 71.43 20.17 25.67
C SER A 2 70.23 21.03 25.29
N ASP A 3 70.17 22.30 25.71
CA ASP A 3 69.02 23.17 25.37
C ASP A 3 68.85 23.36 23.84
N SER A 4 69.92 23.19 23.08
CA SER A 4 69.91 23.15 21.60
C SER A 4 69.12 21.95 21.04
N GLU A 5 69.18 20.78 21.66
CA GLU A 5 68.42 19.59 21.22
C GLU A 5 66.92 19.76 21.48
N LYS A 6 66.56 20.39 22.60
CA LYS A 6 65.16 20.71 22.93
C LYS A 6 64.58 21.76 21.98
N MET A 7 65.37 22.78 21.62
CA MET A 7 64.99 23.80 20.65
C MET A 7 64.74 23.18 19.26
N ASN A 8 65.66 22.34 18.79
CA ASN A 8 65.50 21.63 17.50
C ASN A 8 64.29 20.70 17.48
N ALA A 9 63.99 20.02 18.60
CA ALA A 9 62.80 19.17 18.70
C ALA A 9 61.50 19.99 18.65
N LEU A 10 61.47 21.18 19.27
CA LEU A 10 60.34 22.10 19.19
C LEU A 10 60.14 22.64 17.78
N ASP A 11 61.21 23.05 17.09
CA ASP A 11 61.14 23.52 15.71
C ASP A 11 60.63 22.42 14.75
N PHE A 12 61.03 21.17 14.99
CA PHE A 12 60.50 20.03 14.25
C PHE A 12 58.99 19.84 14.47
N VAL A 13 58.53 19.89 15.73
CA VAL A 13 57.11 19.77 16.07
C VAL A 13 56.29 20.91 15.45
N ILE A 14 56.78 22.15 15.50
CA ILE A 14 56.11 23.31 14.91
C ILE A 14 55.97 23.14 13.39
N ASN A 15 57.00 22.65 12.71
CA ASN A 15 56.95 22.42 11.28
C ASN A 15 55.95 21.30 10.90
N VAL A 16 55.92 20.21 11.67
CA VAL A 16 54.94 19.13 11.44
C VAL A 16 53.52 19.61 11.65
N LEU A 17 53.26 20.38 12.71
CA LEU A 17 51.93 20.93 13.00
C LEU A 17 51.46 21.90 11.90
N ARG A 18 52.37 22.76 11.40
CA ARG A 18 52.07 23.68 10.30
C ARG A 18 51.71 22.95 9.00
N GLU A 19 52.40 21.85 8.71
CA GLU A 19 52.09 21.02 7.52
C GLU A 19 50.73 20.31 7.68
N HIS A 20 50.40 19.85 8.89
CA HIS A 20 49.11 19.23 9.18
C HIS A 20 47.94 20.21 9.05
N GLU A 21 48.10 21.45 9.55
CA GLU A 21 47.11 22.52 9.41
C GLU A 21 46.79 22.78 7.92
N LYS A 22 47.84 22.94 7.11
CA LYS A 22 47.70 23.15 5.67
C LYS A 22 47.02 21.98 4.95
N ASN A 23 47.31 20.74 5.37
CA ASN A 23 46.68 19.56 4.78
C ASN A 23 45.20 19.46 5.15
N LEU A 24 44.82 19.83 6.39
CA LEU A 24 43.43 19.88 6.82
C LEU A 24 42.65 20.96 6.06
N ASP A 25 43.23 22.15 5.87
CA ASP A 25 42.61 23.22 5.07
C ASP A 25 42.34 22.77 3.64
N ALA A 26 43.28 22.05 3.01
CA ALA A 26 43.11 21.51 1.68
C ALA A 26 42.03 20.41 1.59
N LEU A 27 41.90 19.58 2.62
CA LEU A 27 40.85 18.56 2.73
C LEU A 27 39.47 19.18 2.91
N ILE A 28 39.36 20.21 3.74
CA ILE A 28 38.12 20.97 3.95
C ILE A 28 37.66 21.61 2.64
N GLY A 29 38.56 22.27 1.91
CA GLY A 29 38.22 22.89 0.61
C GLY A 29 37.71 21.87 -0.42
N ARG A 30 38.28 20.66 -0.47
CA ARG A 30 37.79 19.58 -1.34
C ARG A 30 36.42 19.06 -0.92
N LEU A 31 36.16 18.97 0.38
CA LEU A 31 34.86 18.56 0.89
C LEU A 31 33.78 19.61 0.58
N GLU A 32 34.10 20.89 0.68
CA GLU A 32 33.21 21.99 0.29
C GLU A 32 32.92 21.97 -1.22
N GLU A 33 33.93 21.70 -2.05
CA GLU A 33 33.76 21.58 -3.50
C GLU A 33 32.86 20.40 -3.87
N ILE A 34 33.06 19.23 -3.24
CA ILE A 34 32.20 18.05 -3.42
C ILE A 34 30.78 18.35 -2.92
N LEU A 35 30.63 19.02 -1.78
CA LEU A 35 29.33 19.37 -1.23
C LEU A 35 28.59 20.38 -2.11
N SER A 36 29.30 21.31 -2.75
CA SER A 36 28.72 22.27 -3.69
C SER A 36 28.32 21.65 -5.03
N GLY A 37 29.00 20.57 -5.44
CA GLY A 37 28.70 19.80 -6.65
C GLY A 37 27.65 18.71 -6.47
N LEU A 38 27.26 18.41 -5.23
CA LEU A 38 26.15 17.52 -4.93
C LEU A 38 24.84 18.27 -5.21
N PRO A 39 24.00 17.80 -6.14
CA PRO A 39 22.67 18.35 -6.30
C PRO A 39 21.92 18.21 -4.97
N THR A 40 21.27 19.28 -4.53
CA THR A 40 20.50 19.31 -3.29
C THR A 40 19.21 18.50 -3.51
N THR A 41 19.30 17.18 -3.40
CA THR A 41 18.26 16.20 -3.79
C THR A 41 16.97 16.27 -2.96
N VAL A 42 16.90 17.09 -1.92
CA VAL A 42 15.70 17.20 -1.08
C VAL A 42 14.52 17.91 -1.75
N ALA A 43 14.74 18.70 -2.81
CA ALA A 43 13.64 19.38 -3.51
C ALA A 43 13.09 18.61 -4.72
N GLU A 44 13.89 17.71 -5.31
CA GLU A 44 13.53 17.00 -6.55
C GLU A 44 13.00 15.59 -6.27
N GLU A 45 13.30 14.98 -5.12
CA GLU A 45 12.77 13.67 -4.73
C GLU A 45 11.25 13.71 -4.49
N GLU A 46 10.72 14.75 -3.84
CA GLU A 46 9.27 14.90 -3.62
C GLU A 46 8.50 15.10 -4.93
N GLU A 47 9.05 15.88 -5.87
CA GLU A 47 8.39 16.18 -7.15
C GLU A 47 8.38 14.96 -8.12
N ILE A 48 9.40 14.11 -8.04
CA ILE A 48 9.48 12.87 -8.82
C ILE A 48 8.57 11.79 -8.24
N GLU A 49 8.46 11.69 -6.91
CA GLU A 49 7.57 10.75 -6.24
C GLU A 49 6.09 11.10 -6.50
N GLU A 50 5.74 12.39 -6.46
CA GLU A 50 4.38 12.87 -6.72
C GLU A 50 3.95 12.62 -8.18
N LYS A 51 4.82 12.92 -9.15
CA LYS A 51 4.57 12.65 -10.58
C LYS A 51 4.49 11.15 -10.89
N ALA A 52 5.24 10.31 -10.18
CA ALA A 52 5.19 8.87 -10.33
C ALA A 52 3.91 8.26 -9.72
N GLU A 53 3.41 8.79 -8.60
CA GLU A 53 2.11 8.43 -8.03
C GLU A 53 0.95 8.84 -8.95
N GLU A 54 1.02 10.05 -9.51
CA GLU A 54 -0.01 10.56 -10.41
C GLU A 54 -0.09 9.74 -11.71
N ALA A 55 1.05 9.44 -12.34
CA ALA A 55 1.11 8.57 -13.51
C ALA A 55 0.64 7.13 -13.22
N LYS A 56 0.89 6.61 -12.01
CA LYS A 56 0.35 5.31 -11.58
C LYS A 56 -1.17 5.34 -11.40
N ARG A 57 -1.74 6.43 -10.87
CA ARG A 57 -3.18 6.62 -10.74
C ARG A 57 -3.87 6.72 -12.10
N GLU A 58 -3.29 7.49 -13.02
CA GLU A 58 -3.80 7.62 -14.39
C GLU A 58 -3.75 6.29 -15.15
N ALA A 59 -2.64 5.55 -15.05
CA ALA A 59 -2.52 4.22 -15.65
C ALA A 59 -3.48 3.19 -15.02
N LYS A 60 -3.82 3.33 -13.72
CA LYS A 60 -4.81 2.48 -13.03
C LYS A 60 -6.25 2.82 -13.45
N ALA A 61 -6.55 4.10 -13.68
CA ALA A 61 -7.86 4.56 -14.16
C ALA A 61 -8.14 4.16 -15.62
N ALA A 62 -7.10 3.98 -16.44
CA ALA A 62 -7.24 3.61 -17.85
C ALA A 62 -7.49 2.11 -18.11
N ARG A 63 -7.41 1.24 -17.10
CA ARG A 63 -7.55 -0.22 -17.29
C ARG A 63 -9.01 -0.65 -17.15
N VAL A 64 -9.52 -1.33 -18.16
CA VAL A 64 -10.83 -2.00 -18.11
C VAL A 64 -10.88 -2.92 -16.89
N PRO A 65 -11.94 -2.84 -16.06
CA PRO A 65 -12.04 -3.67 -14.87
C PRO A 65 -12.14 -5.15 -15.26
N VAL A 66 -11.33 -5.99 -14.61
CA VAL A 66 -11.34 -7.44 -14.82
C VAL A 66 -12.34 -8.07 -13.88
N ASN A 67 -13.25 -8.88 -14.39
CA ASN A 67 -14.19 -9.65 -13.57
C ASN A 67 -13.68 -11.09 -13.39
N ILE A 68 -13.53 -11.51 -12.13
CA ILE A 68 -13.12 -12.85 -11.74
C ILE A 68 -14.27 -13.49 -10.97
N LEU A 69 -14.78 -14.61 -11.48
CA LEU A 69 -15.76 -15.43 -10.77
C LEU A 69 -15.04 -16.46 -9.89
N CYS A 70 -15.22 -16.35 -8.57
CA CYS A 70 -14.71 -17.30 -7.60
C CYS A 70 -15.72 -18.44 -7.40
N GLU A 71 -15.29 -19.69 -7.61
CA GLU A 71 -16.11 -20.87 -7.38
C GLU A 71 -16.19 -21.24 -5.89
N SER A 72 -15.16 -20.92 -5.11
CA SER A 72 -15.09 -21.20 -3.68
C SER A 72 -15.17 -19.92 -2.85
N TRP A 73 -15.83 -20.01 -1.70
CA TRP A 73 -15.89 -18.90 -0.74
C TRP A 73 -14.51 -18.55 -0.18
N SER A 74 -13.64 -19.55 -0.01
CA SER A 74 -12.28 -19.34 0.52
C SER A 74 -11.45 -18.47 -0.42
N ASP A 75 -11.45 -18.78 -1.72
CA ASP A 75 -10.70 -17.99 -2.70
C ASP A 75 -11.23 -16.56 -2.80
N PHE A 76 -12.56 -16.40 -2.73
CA PHE A 76 -13.18 -15.08 -2.71
C PHE A 76 -12.76 -14.28 -1.46
N LYS A 77 -12.80 -14.90 -0.29
CA LYS A 77 -12.45 -14.27 0.99
C LYS A 77 -11.00 -13.83 1.01
N ASP A 78 -10.08 -14.70 0.59
CA ASP A 78 -8.65 -14.40 0.56
C ASP A 78 -8.33 -13.27 -0.43
N ALA A 79 -9.00 -13.25 -1.59
CA ALA A 79 -8.82 -12.21 -2.60
C ALA A 79 -9.45 -10.86 -2.23
N CYS A 80 -10.49 -10.85 -1.40
CA CYS A 80 -11.30 -9.66 -1.12
C CYS A 80 -11.10 -9.09 0.30
N SER A 81 -10.14 -9.61 1.06
CA SER A 81 -9.80 -9.06 2.37
C SER A 81 -9.44 -7.58 2.26
N GLY A 82 -10.18 -6.71 2.94
CA GLY A 82 -9.96 -5.26 2.88
C GLY A 82 -10.41 -4.60 1.56
N ALA A 83 -11.34 -5.22 0.81
CA ALA A 83 -11.93 -4.64 -0.40
C ALA A 83 -12.47 -3.21 -0.17
N GLU A 84 -12.45 -2.41 -1.24
CA GLU A 84 -12.87 -1.00 -1.24
C GLU A 84 -14.39 -0.88 -1.07
N ILE A 85 -15.13 -1.68 -1.83
CA ILE A 85 -16.59 -1.73 -1.80
C ILE A 85 -17.03 -3.18 -2.00
N ILE A 86 -18.03 -3.60 -1.23
CA ILE A 86 -18.72 -4.88 -1.44
C ILE A 86 -20.19 -4.59 -1.76
N ALA A 87 -20.68 -5.15 -2.86
CA ALA A 87 -22.09 -5.13 -3.22
C ALA A 87 -22.65 -6.55 -3.12
N PHE A 88 -23.86 -6.70 -2.58
CA PHE A 88 -24.56 -7.97 -2.57
C PHE A 88 -26.00 -7.85 -3.04
N ASN A 89 -26.49 -8.89 -3.72
CA ASN A 89 -27.87 -9.04 -4.15
C ASN A 89 -28.34 -10.48 -3.90
N HIS A 90 -29.64 -10.67 -3.64
CA HIS A 90 -30.25 -11.97 -3.39
C HIS A 90 -31.55 -12.14 -4.19
N ASN A 91 -31.49 -12.08 -5.51
CA ASN A 91 -32.62 -12.34 -6.39
C ASN A 91 -32.68 -13.84 -6.77
N GLY A 92 -32.89 -14.72 -5.78
CA GLY A 92 -32.93 -16.18 -5.95
C GLY A 92 -31.56 -16.88 -5.91
N VAL A 93 -30.48 -16.15 -6.19
CA VAL A 93 -29.09 -16.54 -5.97
C VAL A 93 -28.44 -15.41 -5.17
N LEU A 94 -27.64 -15.75 -4.16
CA LEU A 94 -26.81 -14.76 -3.47
C LEU A 94 -25.62 -14.45 -4.37
N SER A 95 -25.55 -13.22 -4.87
CA SER A 95 -24.38 -12.70 -5.60
C SER A 95 -23.68 -11.69 -4.70
N ILE A 96 -22.38 -11.87 -4.51
CA ILE A 96 -21.51 -10.97 -3.77
C ILE A 96 -20.42 -10.52 -4.73
N LYS A 97 -20.29 -9.21 -4.93
CA LYS A 97 -19.25 -8.59 -5.74
C LYS A 97 -18.38 -7.71 -4.86
N ALA A 98 -17.07 -7.83 -4.99
CA ALA A 98 -16.11 -7.01 -4.26
C ALA A 98 -15.20 -6.29 -5.25
N LEU A 99 -15.04 -4.98 -5.06
CA LEU A 99 -14.08 -4.16 -5.78
C LEU A 99 -12.78 -4.09 -4.98
N HIS A 100 -11.69 -4.57 -5.58
CA HIS A 100 -10.36 -4.49 -5.01
C HIS A 100 -9.38 -3.96 -6.08
N GLY A 101 -9.05 -2.67 -6.00
CA GLY A 101 -8.27 -2.00 -7.04
C GLY A 101 -9.04 -1.94 -8.37
N ASN A 102 -8.51 -2.60 -9.41
CA ASN A 102 -9.13 -2.65 -10.74
C ASN A 102 -9.75 -4.03 -11.07
N ILE A 103 -9.94 -4.87 -10.06
CA ILE A 103 -10.50 -6.21 -10.21
C ILE A 103 -11.81 -6.26 -9.44
N ILE A 104 -12.81 -6.85 -10.07
CA ILE A 104 -14.08 -7.19 -9.46
C ILE A 104 -14.07 -8.70 -9.25
N TYR A 105 -14.11 -9.11 -7.99
CA TYR A 105 -14.35 -10.49 -7.65
C TYR A 105 -15.85 -10.70 -7.50
N GLU A 106 -16.37 -11.78 -8.07
CA GLU A 106 -17.76 -12.19 -7.94
C GLU A 106 -17.82 -13.58 -7.31
N TYR A 107 -18.61 -13.73 -6.26
CA TYR A 107 -18.98 -15.01 -5.70
C TYR A 107 -20.50 -15.18 -5.83
N ARG A 108 -20.93 -16.39 -6.21
CA ARG A 108 -22.35 -16.70 -6.37
C ARG A 108 -22.69 -18.00 -5.66
N GLU A 109 -23.79 -17.97 -4.94
CA GLU A 109 -24.27 -19.11 -4.19
C GLU A 109 -25.77 -19.29 -4.34
N ALA A 110 -26.20 -20.51 -4.69
CA ALA A 110 -27.62 -20.84 -4.80
C ALA A 110 -28.26 -20.87 -3.40
N LEU A 111 -29.45 -20.27 -3.28
CA LEU A 111 -30.18 -20.28 -2.02
C LEU A 111 -30.73 -21.69 -1.75
N PRO A 112 -30.45 -22.29 -0.57
CA PRO A 112 -30.95 -23.62 -0.23
C PRO A 112 -32.48 -23.61 -0.09
N THR A 113 -33.10 -24.73 -0.51
CA THR A 113 -34.57 -24.93 -0.41
C THR A 113 -35.04 -25.09 1.03
N HIS A 114 -34.14 -25.44 1.95
CA HIS A 114 -34.41 -25.70 3.36
C HIS A 114 -33.60 -24.75 4.24
N ALA A 115 -34.04 -24.54 5.48
CA ALA A 115 -33.31 -23.73 6.45
C ALA A 115 -31.92 -24.33 6.71
N GLY A 116 -30.88 -23.49 6.69
CA GLY A 116 -29.49 -23.90 6.79
C GLY A 116 -28.55 -22.71 6.65
N ASN A 117 -27.24 -22.97 6.57
CA ASN A 117 -26.25 -21.91 6.35
C ASN A 117 -25.68 -22.02 4.94
N LEU A 118 -25.45 -20.86 4.34
CA LEU A 118 -24.64 -20.73 3.13
C LEU A 118 -23.16 -21.00 3.44
N GLN A 119 -22.36 -21.34 2.43
CA GLN A 119 -20.90 -21.49 2.50
C GLN A 119 -20.23 -20.21 2.98
N CYS A 120 -20.80 -19.04 2.63
CA CYS A 120 -20.38 -17.75 3.16
C CYS A 120 -20.78 -17.50 4.63
N GLY A 121 -21.42 -18.47 5.31
CA GLY A 121 -21.81 -18.39 6.72
C GLY A 121 -23.14 -17.66 6.99
N VAL A 122 -23.80 -17.16 5.95
CA VAL A 122 -25.09 -16.47 6.08
C VAL A 122 -26.21 -17.49 6.37
N PRO A 123 -26.99 -17.31 7.44
CA PRO A 123 -28.10 -18.20 7.77
C PRO A 123 -29.33 -17.92 6.88
N VAL A 124 -29.95 -19.00 6.41
CA VAL A 124 -31.19 -18.99 5.63
C VAL A 124 -32.28 -19.60 6.51
N ARG A 125 -33.25 -18.79 6.94
CA ARG A 125 -34.26 -19.21 7.93
C ARG A 125 -35.53 -19.76 7.28
N PHE A 126 -35.93 -19.25 6.11
CA PHE A 126 -37.06 -19.71 5.30
C PHE A 126 -36.81 -19.37 3.83
N GLN A 127 -37.53 -20.02 2.90
CA GLN A 127 -37.44 -19.73 1.46
C GLN A 127 -37.35 -18.21 1.23
N THR A 128 -36.20 -17.79 0.69
CA THR A 128 -35.84 -16.43 0.24
C THR A 128 -35.76 -15.29 1.26
N ASN A 129 -35.99 -15.50 2.56
CA ASN A 129 -35.88 -14.39 3.52
C ASN A 129 -34.47 -14.29 4.12
N LEU A 130 -33.61 -13.59 3.37
CA LEU A 130 -32.29 -13.18 3.81
C LEU A 130 -32.36 -11.77 4.41
N ASP A 131 -32.05 -11.63 5.70
CA ASP A 131 -31.94 -10.32 6.31
C ASP A 131 -30.68 -9.62 5.80
N ALA A 132 -30.87 -8.48 5.14
CA ALA A 132 -29.78 -7.66 4.64
C ALA A 132 -28.83 -7.20 5.76
N ALA A 133 -29.33 -6.98 6.98
CA ALA A 133 -28.49 -6.62 8.11
C ALA A 133 -27.61 -7.79 8.59
N GLU A 134 -28.15 -9.02 8.53
CA GLU A 134 -27.40 -10.23 8.89
C GLU A 134 -26.32 -10.53 7.83
N ILE A 135 -26.64 -10.38 6.54
CA ILE A 135 -25.63 -10.48 5.46
C ILE A 135 -24.51 -9.46 5.67
N LYS A 136 -24.84 -8.18 5.93
CA LYS A 136 -23.82 -7.14 6.15
C LYS A 136 -22.88 -7.48 7.31
N LYS A 137 -23.42 -7.98 8.43
CA LYS A 137 -22.62 -8.38 9.59
C LYS A 137 -21.69 -9.54 9.28
N VAL A 138 -22.19 -10.56 8.59
CA VAL A 138 -21.39 -11.73 8.19
C VAL A 138 -20.27 -11.30 7.24
N LEU A 139 -20.60 -10.56 6.19
CA LEU A 139 -19.61 -10.07 5.22
C LEU A 139 -18.58 -9.14 5.87
N SER A 140 -19.01 -8.27 6.78
CA SER A 140 -18.10 -7.37 7.50
C SER A 140 -17.07 -8.14 8.32
N ARG A 141 -17.51 -9.20 9.01
CA ARG A 141 -16.65 -10.07 9.81
C ARG A 141 -15.73 -10.93 8.94
N GLU A 142 -16.29 -11.58 7.92
CA GLU A 142 -15.55 -12.53 7.10
C GLU A 142 -14.52 -11.84 6.19
N LEU A 143 -14.84 -10.67 5.64
CA LEU A 143 -13.99 -9.97 4.67
C LEU A 143 -13.15 -8.85 5.31
N ASN A 144 -13.29 -8.63 6.62
CA ASN A 144 -12.62 -7.55 7.35
C ASN A 144 -12.87 -6.17 6.73
N VAL A 145 -14.13 -5.90 6.34
CA VAL A 145 -14.56 -4.64 5.71
C VAL A 145 -15.62 -3.98 6.60
N PRO A 146 -15.59 -2.65 6.83
CA PRO A 146 -16.62 -1.98 7.61
C PRO A 146 -17.98 -2.05 6.91
N GLU A 147 -19.07 -2.20 7.69
CA GLU A 147 -20.45 -2.25 7.15
C GLU A 147 -20.83 -1.03 6.28
N SER A 148 -20.17 0.12 6.49
CA SER A 148 -20.35 1.33 5.68
C SER A 148 -19.96 1.16 4.22
N ARG A 149 -19.06 0.21 3.91
CA ARG A 149 -18.60 -0.12 2.55
C ARG A 149 -19.37 -1.29 1.93
N ILE A 150 -20.36 -1.83 2.65
CA ILE A 150 -21.18 -2.96 2.20
C ILE A 150 -22.57 -2.46 1.80
N ILE A 151 -22.88 -2.60 0.53
CA ILE A 151 -24.06 -2.04 -0.12
C ILE A 151 -24.95 -3.17 -0.62
N ARG A 152 -26.26 -3.04 -0.42
CA ARG A 152 -27.23 -3.91 -1.09
C ARG A 152 -27.46 -3.37 -2.49
N GLY A 153 -27.08 -4.11 -3.52
CA GLY A 153 -27.14 -3.67 -4.91
C GLY A 153 -26.12 -4.38 -5.79
N GLU A 154 -25.84 -3.80 -6.94
CA GLU A 154 -24.94 -4.37 -7.94
C GLU A 154 -23.93 -3.31 -8.41
N ILE A 155 -22.69 -3.73 -8.62
CA ILE A 155 -21.64 -2.88 -9.20
C ILE A 155 -21.82 -2.85 -10.71
N HIS A 156 -22.10 -1.66 -11.25
CA HIS A 156 -22.20 -1.39 -12.69
C HIS A 156 -21.07 -0.44 -13.10
N PHE A 157 -20.47 -0.68 -14.27
CA PHE A 157 -19.50 0.23 -14.86
C PHE A 157 -20.07 0.84 -16.13
N SER A 158 -19.92 2.16 -16.26
CA SER A 158 -20.12 2.86 -17.52
C SER A 158 -19.09 2.34 -18.53
N LYS A 159 -19.58 1.79 -19.65
CA LYS A 159 -18.78 1.43 -20.82
C LYS A 159 -18.18 2.65 -21.49
#